data_AF-A0A8E0VEC8-F1
#
_entry.id   AF-A0A8E0VEC8-F1
#
_cell.length_a   1.000
_cell.length_b   1.000
_cell.length_c   1.000
_cell.angle_alpha   90.00
_cell.angle_beta   90.00
_cell.angle_gamma   90.00
#
_symmetry.space_group_name_H-M   'P 1'
#
loop_
_entity.id
_entity.type
_entity.pdbx_description
1 polymer ?
#
loop_
_entity_poly.entity_id
_entity_poly.type
_entity_poly.pdbx_seq_one_letter_code
_entity_poly.pdbx_strand_id
1 'polypeptide(L)'
;MSITYVDDISDGQGIFIFAKILGRWKGSLYKLVWVDLLIYILAYYVLNLSYRFGMNEDQKRVFEEIVEFCEKTKGDIPISFLLGFFVAGIITRWYRMYMYIPWMNEVALHVASGINGKDEIATRKVRITIMRYLNLSWILMMRLISDQIASRFTTEQQIADVCESPAQQSAIRKRPMNTRHKISRNTCHPWSIDATEAFRPAQSRSFLQSSANRHENASLQSPDPCSPLTPFTAPLATEDGGFVYPDAFQAVDDAKLREDLLAFNRDKQVKRTFGIIITEAEIEAFQRTAVECYRRTKTKYTPEYWIPIQWAQRLVLKALQSGYILDPKTAYYIIDQIGDVRKQMQDLQIFSSIMIPLVYTQVVIIAVYSYFMCQIFACQFVKQRQDEAGHRIDLYVPIFSIFSFLFLMGWLKVALCVMNPFGDDDEDFQTSSILDYNLEVSFRSVYMDPRSFPDNMSMPLGKNAVTENPDDLQTFLDQIDCDLNKQYDHNTENK
;
A
#
# COMPACT_ATOMS: atom_id res chain seq x y z
N MET A 1 12.30 4.12 -8.53
CA MET A 1 12.37 5.35 -7.73
C MET A 1 11.21 6.21 -8.13
N SER A 2 10.40 6.64 -7.15
CA SER A 2 9.46 7.74 -7.34
C SER A 2 10.28 8.94 -7.81
N ILE A 3 9.71 9.76 -8.69
CA ILE A 3 10.50 10.75 -9.41
C ILE A 3 10.73 11.95 -8.50
N THR A 4 11.94 12.08 -7.98
CA THR A 4 12.38 13.27 -7.25
C THR A 4 12.87 14.31 -8.25
N TYR A 5 12.28 15.50 -8.19
CA TYR A 5 12.65 16.65 -9.02
C TYR A 5 12.87 17.92 -8.19
N VAL A 6 13.06 17.76 -6.88
CA VAL A 6 13.25 18.86 -5.91
C VAL A 6 14.49 19.67 -6.24
N ASP A 7 15.61 19.00 -6.51
CA ASP A 7 16.89 19.66 -6.83
C ASP A 7 16.81 20.51 -8.10
N ASP A 8 15.96 20.11 -9.06
CA ASP A 8 15.75 20.85 -10.30
C ASP A 8 14.88 22.11 -10.10
N ILE A 9 14.03 22.14 -9.08
CA ILE A 9 13.22 23.31 -8.72
C ILE A 9 14.04 24.28 -7.87
N SER A 10 14.89 23.78 -6.98
CA SER A 10 15.66 24.61 -6.05
C SER A 10 16.69 25.51 -6.73
N ASP A 11 17.08 25.21 -7.97
CA ASP A 11 18.17 25.90 -8.69
C ASP A 11 17.80 27.30 -9.25
N GLY A 12 16.61 27.82 -8.93
CA GLY A 12 16.25 29.25 -9.04
C GLY A 12 16.12 29.89 -10.44
N GLN A 13 16.50 29.21 -11.53
CA GLN A 13 16.41 29.76 -12.89
C GLN A 13 15.00 29.61 -13.50
N GLY A 14 14.07 30.50 -13.11
CA GLY A 14 12.63 30.44 -13.39
C GLY A 14 12.19 29.85 -14.75
N ILE A 15 12.62 30.39 -15.89
CA ILE A 15 12.18 29.93 -17.23
C ILE A 15 12.81 28.58 -17.60
N PHE A 16 14.08 28.36 -17.25
CA PHE A 16 14.79 27.11 -17.55
C PHE A 16 14.30 25.95 -16.69
N ILE A 17 13.82 26.21 -15.47
CA ILE A 17 13.18 25.20 -14.60
C ILE A 17 11.95 24.60 -15.30
N PHE A 18 11.05 25.44 -15.82
CA PHE A 18 9.85 24.95 -16.52
C PHE A 18 10.22 24.15 -17.77
N ALA A 19 11.19 24.61 -18.56
CA ALA A 19 11.65 23.87 -19.74
C ALA A 19 12.28 22.51 -19.37
N LYS A 20 13.06 22.46 -18.28
CA LYS A 20 13.69 21.23 -17.77
C LYS A 20 12.65 20.22 -17.28
N ILE A 21 11.60 20.69 -16.61
CA ILE A 21 10.49 19.84 -16.12
C ILE A 21 9.65 19.33 -17.30
N LEU A 22 9.26 20.22 -18.23
CA LEU A 22 8.48 19.83 -19.42
C LEU A 22 9.25 18.90 -20.36
N GLY A 23 10.60 18.93 -20.35
CA GLY A 23 11.42 18.01 -21.13
C GLY A 23 11.47 16.56 -20.61
N ARG A 24 10.91 16.27 -19.43
CA ARG A 24 10.94 14.93 -18.85
C ARG A 24 9.91 13.99 -19.47
N TRP A 25 10.30 12.73 -19.66
CA TRP A 25 9.42 11.68 -20.19
C TRP A 25 8.91 10.72 -19.11
N LYS A 26 9.76 10.31 -18.17
CA LYS A 26 9.36 9.40 -17.10
C LYS A 26 8.45 10.14 -16.12
N GLY A 27 7.31 9.54 -15.78
CA GLY A 27 6.29 10.16 -14.91
C GLY A 27 5.66 11.43 -15.44
N SER A 28 5.85 11.74 -16.73
CA SER A 28 5.36 12.99 -17.27
C SER A 28 3.94 12.86 -17.78
N LEU A 29 3.26 14.01 -17.86
CA LEU A 29 1.94 14.14 -18.46
C LEU A 29 1.87 13.52 -19.85
N TYR A 30 2.95 13.65 -20.64
CA TYR A 30 3.02 13.12 -22.00
C TYR A 30 2.90 11.60 -22.02
N LYS A 31 3.60 10.90 -21.12
CA LYS A 31 3.53 9.43 -21.01
C LYS A 31 2.12 8.96 -20.64
N LEU A 32 1.37 9.75 -19.86
CA LEU A 32 0.02 9.40 -19.45
C LEU A 32 -1.04 9.66 -20.53
N VAL A 33 -0.84 10.67 -21.39
CA VAL A 33 -1.88 11.21 -22.29
C VAL A 33 -1.63 10.90 -23.76
N TRP A 34 -0.42 10.49 -24.17
CA TRP A 34 -0.07 10.36 -25.60
C TRP A 34 -1.00 9.45 -26.41
N VAL A 35 -1.49 8.34 -25.83
CA VAL A 35 -2.43 7.44 -26.52
C VAL A 35 -3.77 8.13 -26.74
N ASP A 36 -4.30 8.78 -25.70
CA ASP A 36 -5.57 9.50 -25.79
C ASP A 36 -5.45 10.69 -26.75
N LEU A 37 -4.31 11.39 -26.75
CA LEU A 37 -4.04 12.48 -27.68
C LEU A 37 -3.95 11.98 -29.12
N LEU A 38 -3.29 10.85 -29.37
CA LEU A 38 -3.22 10.23 -30.69
C LEU A 38 -4.63 9.89 -31.20
N ILE A 39 -5.47 9.28 -30.36
CA ILE A 39 -6.86 8.95 -30.70
C ILE A 39 -7.66 10.23 -30.97
N TYR A 40 -7.50 11.27 -30.15
CA TYR A 40 -8.16 12.55 -30.32
C TYR A 40 -7.78 13.22 -31.66
N ILE A 41 -6.49 13.27 -31.98
CA ILE A 41 -5.98 13.84 -33.24
C ILE A 41 -6.44 13.02 -34.44
N LEU A 42 -6.42 11.68 -34.33
CA LEU A 42 -6.88 10.80 -35.39
C LEU A 42 -8.38 11.00 -35.66
N ALA A 43 -9.21 11.05 -34.62
CA ALA A 43 -10.64 11.33 -34.75
C ALA A 43 -10.90 12.70 -35.38
N TYR A 44 -10.14 13.72 -34.99
CA TYR A 44 -10.21 15.06 -35.58
C TYR A 44 -9.95 15.03 -37.09
N TYR A 45 -8.84 14.40 -37.52
CA TYR A 45 -8.49 14.34 -38.94
C TYR A 45 -9.43 13.45 -39.75
N VAL A 46 -9.95 12.36 -39.19
CA VAL A 46 -10.97 11.54 -39.86
C VAL A 46 -12.21 12.38 -40.16
N LEU A 47 -12.70 13.16 -39.18
CA LEU A 47 -13.83 14.05 -39.40
C LEU A 47 -13.50 15.16 -40.41
N ASN A 48 -12.33 15.79 -40.29
CA ASN A 48 -11.90 16.84 -41.20
C ASN A 48 -11.80 16.35 -42.66
N LEU A 49 -11.20 15.18 -42.87
CA LEU A 49 -11.10 14.54 -44.20
C LEU A 49 -12.48 14.14 -44.72
N SER A 50 -13.36 13.63 -43.85
CA SER A 50 -14.72 13.29 -44.25
C SER A 50 -15.53 14.50 -44.71
N TYR A 51 -15.42 15.65 -44.03
CA TYR A 51 -16.06 16.90 -44.43
C TYR A 51 -15.51 17.44 -45.76
N ARG A 52 -14.19 17.37 -45.98
CA ARG A 52 -13.54 17.91 -47.18
C ARG A 52 -13.72 17.04 -48.43
N PHE A 53 -13.57 15.72 -48.31
CA PHE A 53 -13.53 14.80 -49.45
C PHE A 53 -14.73 13.86 -49.56
N GLY A 54 -15.45 13.60 -48.45
CA GLY A 54 -16.51 12.60 -48.39
C GLY A 54 -17.94 13.14 -48.46
N MET A 55 -18.19 14.34 -47.93
CA MET A 55 -19.54 14.90 -47.81
C MET A 55 -19.98 15.71 -49.04
N ASN A 56 -21.24 15.53 -49.44
CA ASN A 56 -21.92 16.38 -50.43
C ASN A 56 -22.30 17.74 -49.84
N GLU A 57 -22.64 18.72 -50.67
CA GLU A 57 -22.95 20.09 -50.20
C GLU A 57 -24.12 20.15 -49.20
N ASP A 58 -25.16 19.33 -49.37
CA ASP A 58 -26.26 19.26 -48.40
C ASP A 58 -25.82 18.64 -47.06
N GLN A 59 -24.94 17.63 -47.10
CA GLN A 59 -24.39 17.00 -45.89
C GLN A 59 -23.43 17.93 -45.17
N LYS A 60 -22.67 18.74 -45.91
CA LYS A 60 -21.80 19.77 -45.33
C LYS A 60 -22.62 20.74 -44.50
N ARG A 61 -23.71 21.29 -45.03
CA ARG A 61 -24.61 22.21 -44.28
C ARG A 61 -25.07 21.63 -42.95
N VAL A 62 -25.55 20.39 -42.95
CA VAL A 62 -25.95 19.69 -41.71
C VAL A 62 -24.78 19.52 -40.75
N PHE A 63 -23.58 19.25 -41.27
CA PHE A 63 -22.37 19.19 -40.45
C PHE A 63 -22.01 20.56 -39.83
N GLU A 64 -22.17 21.67 -40.56
CA GLU A 64 -21.93 23.02 -40.04
C GLU A 64 -22.88 23.34 -38.88
N GLU A 65 -24.17 22.96 -39.00
CA GLU A 65 -25.17 23.08 -37.93
C GLU A 65 -24.79 22.24 -36.68
N ILE A 66 -24.29 21.02 -36.88
CA ILE A 66 -23.81 20.16 -35.77
C ILE A 66 -22.61 20.81 -35.08
N VAL A 67 -21.68 21.39 -35.83
CA VAL A 67 -20.49 22.06 -35.28
C VAL A 67 -20.89 23.25 -34.42
N GLU A 68 -21.83 24.08 -34.89
CA GLU A 68 -22.35 25.21 -34.12
C GLU A 68 -23.08 24.75 -32.85
N PHE A 69 -23.90 23.71 -32.95
CA PHE A 69 -24.57 23.10 -31.80
C PHE A 69 -23.57 22.62 -30.75
N CYS A 70 -22.54 21.88 -31.17
CA CYS A 70 -21.49 21.38 -30.28
C CYS A 70 -20.68 22.51 -29.62
N GLU A 71 -20.41 23.61 -30.34
CA GLU A 71 -19.72 24.78 -29.79
C GLU A 71 -20.54 25.45 -28.68
N LYS A 72 -21.85 25.60 -28.88
CA LYS A 72 -22.76 26.14 -27.87
C LYS A 72 -22.87 25.22 -26.65
N THR A 73 -23.15 23.93 -26.87
CA THR A 73 -23.28 22.95 -25.77
C THR A 73 -22.00 22.82 -24.94
N LYS A 74 -20.83 22.88 -25.58
CA LYS A 74 -19.54 22.84 -24.89
C LYS A 74 -19.37 24.00 -23.90
N GLY A 75 -19.84 25.20 -24.24
CA GLY A 75 -19.76 26.38 -23.38
C GLY A 75 -20.55 26.25 -22.07
N ASP A 76 -21.59 25.42 -22.05
CA ASP A 76 -22.47 25.25 -20.90
C ASP A 76 -21.92 24.28 -19.83
N ILE A 77 -20.90 23.47 -20.14
CA ILE A 77 -20.39 22.43 -19.22
C ILE A 77 -19.27 23.01 -18.32
N PRO A 78 -19.47 23.16 -16.99
CA PRO A 78 -18.48 23.76 -16.09
C PRO A 78 -17.40 22.76 -15.63
N ILE A 79 -16.60 22.27 -16.57
CA ILE A 79 -15.67 21.14 -16.32
C ILE A 79 -14.55 21.52 -15.38
N SER A 80 -14.02 22.73 -15.49
CA SER A 80 -12.93 23.19 -14.62
C SER A 80 -13.34 23.15 -13.15
N PHE A 81 -14.60 23.47 -12.85
CA PHE A 81 -15.15 23.38 -11.49
C PHE A 81 -15.23 21.91 -11.05
N LEU A 82 -15.92 21.08 -11.83
CA LEU A 82 -16.12 19.65 -11.51
C LEU A 82 -14.79 18.91 -11.32
N LEU A 83 -13.85 19.12 -12.24
CA LEU A 83 -12.53 18.50 -12.24
C LEU A 83 -11.65 19.01 -11.10
N GLY A 84 -11.76 20.31 -10.77
CA GLY A 84 -11.06 20.90 -9.63
C GLY A 84 -11.42 20.25 -8.30
N PHE A 85 -12.72 20.09 -8.00
CA PHE A 85 -13.17 19.40 -6.78
C PHE A 85 -12.74 17.93 -6.76
N PHE A 86 -12.86 17.25 -7.90
CA PHE A 86 -12.49 15.85 -8.01
C PHE A 86 -11.00 15.63 -7.74
N VAL A 87 -10.14 16.39 -8.40
CA VAL A 87 -8.68 16.29 -8.26
C VAL A 87 -8.24 16.68 -6.85
N ALA A 88 -8.78 17.77 -6.30
CA ALA A 88 -8.45 18.20 -4.94
C ALA A 88 -8.80 17.13 -3.89
N GLY A 89 -9.96 16.47 -4.03
CA GLY A 89 -10.37 15.38 -3.16
C GLY A 89 -9.42 14.18 -3.25
N ILE A 90 -9.00 13.80 -4.45
CA ILE A 90 -8.06 12.69 -4.66
C ILE A 90 -6.68 13.01 -4.10
N ILE A 91 -6.12 14.19 -4.39
CA ILE A 91 -4.80 14.59 -3.91
C ILE A 91 -4.77 14.67 -2.38
N THR A 92 -5.83 15.20 -1.76
CA THR A 92 -5.96 15.22 -0.30
C THR A 92 -5.91 13.81 0.28
N ARG A 93 -6.62 12.87 -0.36
CA ARG A 93 -6.67 11.47 0.06
C ARG A 93 -5.33 10.76 -0.16
N TRP A 94 -4.67 11.01 -1.29
CA TRP A 94 -3.33 10.52 -1.60
C TRP A 94 -2.31 10.96 -0.53
N TYR A 95 -2.31 12.25 -0.17
CA TYR A 95 -1.42 12.78 0.85
C TYR A 95 -1.70 12.19 2.24
N ARG A 96 -2.98 11.99 2.60
CA ARG A 96 -3.36 11.30 3.84
C ARG A 96 -2.86 9.86 3.86
N MET A 97 -3.01 9.12 2.75
CA MET A 97 -2.47 7.76 2.65
C MET A 97 -0.96 7.72 2.87
N TYR A 98 -0.21 8.68 2.33
CA TYR A 98 1.22 8.81 2.60
C TYR A 98 1.51 9.04 4.10
N MET A 99 0.78 9.97 4.73
CA MET A 99 0.97 10.31 6.14
C MET A 99 0.58 9.20 7.12
N TYR A 100 -0.24 8.25 6.71
CA TYR A 100 -0.58 7.07 7.51
C TYR A 100 0.40 5.91 7.36
N ILE A 101 1.40 6.01 6.47
CA ILE A 101 2.46 4.99 6.39
C ILE A 101 3.29 5.07 7.68
N PRO A 102 3.32 4.01 8.50
CA PRO A 102 4.05 4.04 9.76
C PRO A 102 5.55 3.98 9.51
N TRP A 103 6.28 4.87 10.17
CA TRP A 103 7.74 4.89 10.21
C TRP A 103 8.20 4.26 11.52
N MET A 104 9.12 3.30 11.44
CA MET A 104 9.54 2.54 12.64
C MET A 104 10.51 3.30 13.55
N ASN A 105 10.88 4.55 13.20
CA ASN A 105 11.87 5.36 13.90
C ASN A 105 11.48 5.65 15.36
N GLU A 106 10.30 6.27 15.57
CA GLU A 106 9.88 6.75 16.88
C GLU A 106 9.70 5.58 17.85
N VAL A 107 8.99 4.55 17.43
CA VAL A 107 8.78 3.35 18.26
C VAL A 107 10.10 2.62 18.54
N ALA A 108 11.03 2.54 17.58
CA ALA A 108 12.33 1.90 17.79
C ALA A 108 13.17 2.64 18.83
N LEU A 109 13.16 3.98 18.83
CA LEU A 109 13.87 4.80 19.81
C LEU A 109 13.26 4.67 21.21
N HIS A 110 11.93 4.60 21.33
CA HIS A 110 11.26 4.34 22.62
C HIS A 110 11.55 2.94 23.15
N VAL A 111 11.55 1.92 22.28
CA VAL A 111 11.93 0.55 22.65
C VAL A 111 13.40 0.46 23.03
N ALA A 112 14.27 1.18 22.32
CA ALA A 112 15.71 1.25 22.60
C ALA A 112 16.02 1.88 23.95
N SER A 113 15.38 3.00 24.26
CA SER A 113 15.61 3.75 25.50
C SER A 113 14.87 3.18 26.71
N GLY A 114 13.70 2.57 26.52
CA GLY A 114 12.85 2.13 27.62
C GLY A 114 13.12 0.72 28.14
N ILE A 115 13.83 -0.12 27.39
CA ILE A 115 14.16 -1.50 27.79
C ILE A 115 15.66 -1.58 28.07
N ASN A 116 16.02 -1.37 29.35
CA ASN A 116 17.39 -1.37 29.88
C ASN A 116 17.46 -2.36 31.05
N GLY A 117 17.80 -3.61 30.75
CA GLY A 117 18.02 -4.65 31.76
C GLY A 117 19.50 -4.87 32.02
N LYS A 118 19.81 -5.59 33.10
CA LYS A 118 21.20 -5.91 33.47
C LYS A 118 21.90 -6.81 32.47
N ASP A 119 21.16 -7.76 31.91
CA ASP A 119 21.66 -8.64 30.86
C ASP A 119 21.40 -7.98 29.50
N GLU A 120 22.40 -7.25 29.01
CA GLU A 120 22.35 -6.56 27.72
C GLU A 120 22.04 -7.52 26.55
N ILE A 121 22.44 -8.79 26.63
CA ILE A 121 22.15 -9.77 25.58
C ILE A 121 20.65 -10.11 25.58
N ALA A 122 20.07 -10.39 26.74
CA ALA A 122 18.65 -10.67 26.86
C ALA A 122 17.78 -9.45 26.53
N THR A 123 18.15 -8.28 27.05
CA THR A 123 17.47 -7.01 26.79
C THR A 123 17.49 -6.68 25.30
N ARG A 124 18.64 -6.81 24.63
CA ARG A 124 18.74 -6.65 23.17
C ARG A 124 17.82 -7.60 22.41
N LYS A 125 17.76 -8.88 22.82
CA LYS A 125 16.84 -9.85 22.22
C LYS A 125 15.38 -9.43 22.35
N VAL A 126 14.97 -8.88 23.49
CA VAL A 126 13.61 -8.33 23.68
C VAL A 126 13.35 -7.18 22.72
N ARG A 127 14.25 -6.20 22.64
CA ARG A 127 14.11 -5.04 21.74
C ARG A 127 14.01 -5.45 20.27
N ILE A 128 14.91 -6.33 19.81
CA ILE A 128 14.90 -6.88 18.44
C ILE A 128 13.58 -7.61 18.17
N THR A 129 13.10 -8.42 19.13
CA THR A 129 11.86 -9.19 18.94
C THR A 129 10.63 -8.29 18.83
N ILE A 130 10.54 -7.21 19.61
CA ILE A 130 9.47 -6.22 19.50
C ILE A 130 9.48 -5.59 18.10
N MET A 131 10.65 -5.11 17.64
CA MET A 131 10.75 -4.49 16.31
C MET A 131 10.49 -5.49 15.18
N ARG A 132 10.90 -6.74 15.34
CA ARG A 132 10.61 -7.82 14.39
C ARG A 132 9.10 -8.04 14.25
N TYR A 133 8.36 -8.05 15.35
CA TYR A 133 6.90 -8.19 15.31
C TYR A 133 6.21 -7.00 14.64
N LEU A 134 6.64 -5.76 14.91
CA LEU A 134 6.07 -4.59 14.25
C LEU A 134 6.31 -4.58 12.74
N ASN A 135 7.53 -4.94 12.31
CA ASN A 135 7.84 -5.07 10.88
C ASN A 135 7.10 -6.26 10.24
N LEU A 136 6.97 -7.39 10.93
CA LEU A 136 6.17 -8.53 10.45
C LEU A 136 4.71 -8.12 10.23
N SER A 137 4.11 -7.42 11.18
CA SER A 137 2.76 -6.85 11.04
C SER A 137 2.66 -5.93 9.83
N TRP A 138 3.63 -5.05 9.64
CA TRP A 138 3.66 -4.15 8.49
C TRP A 138 3.73 -4.92 7.16
N ILE A 139 4.59 -5.93 7.05
CA ILE A 139 4.71 -6.80 5.87
C ILE A 139 3.37 -7.50 5.58
N LEU A 140 2.74 -8.09 6.59
CA LEU A 140 1.45 -8.77 6.48
C LEU A 140 0.36 -7.85 5.93
N MET A 141 0.29 -6.61 6.43
CA MET A 141 -0.67 -5.61 5.95
C MET A 141 -0.37 -5.15 4.53
N MET A 142 0.88 -4.78 4.26
CA MET A 142 1.27 -4.19 2.97
C MET A 142 1.21 -5.20 1.83
N ARG A 143 1.33 -6.51 2.10
CA ARG A 143 1.08 -7.56 1.11
C ARG A 143 -0.37 -7.57 0.59
N LEU A 144 -1.33 -7.09 1.38
CA LEU A 144 -2.74 -7.02 0.98
C LEU A 144 -3.07 -5.71 0.24
N ILE A 145 -2.28 -4.66 0.48
CA ILE A 145 -2.54 -3.30 -0.01
C ILE A 145 -1.73 -2.99 -1.27
N SER A 146 -0.44 -3.38 -1.31
CA SER A 146 0.54 -2.96 -2.32
C SER A 146 1.01 -4.08 -3.23
N ASP A 147 0.95 -3.80 -4.53
CA ASP A 147 1.37 -4.74 -5.60
C ASP A 147 2.89 -4.98 -5.57
N GLN A 148 3.69 -3.95 -5.25
CA GLN A 148 5.15 -4.06 -5.10
C GLN A 148 5.55 -5.03 -3.98
N ILE A 149 4.87 -4.97 -2.82
CA ILE A 149 5.17 -5.85 -1.69
C ILE A 149 4.65 -7.27 -1.95
N ALA A 150 3.45 -7.40 -2.52
CA ALA A 150 2.90 -8.70 -2.87
C ALA A 150 3.76 -9.43 -3.88
N SER A 151 4.21 -8.75 -4.95
CA SER A 151 5.11 -9.32 -5.95
C SER A 151 6.46 -9.69 -5.36
N ARG A 152 7.07 -8.83 -4.52
CA ARG A 152 8.34 -9.12 -3.83
C ARG A 152 8.34 -10.47 -3.11
N PHE A 153 7.28 -10.78 -2.36
CA PHE A 153 7.18 -12.03 -1.60
C PHE A 153 6.57 -13.21 -2.38
N THR A 154 5.98 -12.97 -3.56
CA THR A 154 5.45 -14.03 -4.44
C THR A 154 6.49 -14.49 -5.48
N THR A 155 7.28 -13.59 -6.04
CA THR A 155 8.24 -13.87 -7.14
C THR A 155 9.38 -14.81 -6.71
N GLU A 156 9.79 -14.82 -5.44
CA GLU A 156 10.79 -15.78 -4.96
C GLU A 156 10.27 -17.24 -4.88
N GLN A 157 8.95 -17.46 -4.84
CA GLN A 157 8.37 -18.82 -4.92
C GLN A 157 8.60 -19.43 -6.31
N GLN A 158 8.36 -18.66 -7.39
CA GLN A 158 8.53 -19.14 -8.76
C GLN A 158 9.99 -19.44 -9.12
N ILE A 159 10.94 -18.65 -8.61
CA ILE A 159 12.38 -18.89 -8.87
C ILE A 159 12.86 -20.16 -8.14
N ALA A 160 12.32 -20.46 -6.97
CA ALA A 160 12.63 -21.68 -6.23
C ALA A 160 12.06 -22.92 -6.92
N ASP A 161 10.77 -22.89 -7.32
CA ASP A 161 10.11 -24.01 -8.02
C ASP A 161 10.76 -24.34 -9.38
N VAL A 162 11.24 -23.31 -10.09
CA VAL A 162 11.94 -23.48 -11.37
C VAL A 162 13.34 -24.07 -11.17
N CYS A 163 14.00 -23.81 -10.05
CA CYS A 163 15.33 -24.36 -9.75
C CYS A 163 15.29 -25.84 -9.28
N GLU A 164 14.14 -26.34 -8.81
CA GLU A 164 14.01 -27.73 -8.33
C GLU A 164 13.69 -28.77 -9.42
N SER A 165 13.49 -28.35 -10.69
CA SER A 165 13.34 -29.28 -11.83
C SER A 165 14.65 -29.42 -12.64
N PRO A 166 15.43 -30.50 -12.49
CA PRO A 166 16.76 -30.62 -13.10
C PRO A 166 16.72 -31.14 -14.55
N ALA A 167 15.85 -30.59 -15.40
CA ALA A 167 15.76 -31.00 -16.80
C ALA A 167 15.15 -29.95 -17.74
N GLN A 168 15.73 -28.74 -17.82
CA GLN A 168 15.65 -27.86 -19.01
C GLN A 168 16.45 -26.55 -18.79
N GLN A 169 17.78 -26.65 -18.65
CA GLN A 169 18.66 -25.47 -18.52
C GLN A 169 19.10 -24.85 -19.85
N SER A 170 18.48 -25.21 -20.98
CA SER A 170 18.81 -24.58 -22.27
C SER A 170 17.55 -24.11 -22.98
N ALA A 171 17.46 -22.78 -23.12
CA ALA A 171 16.55 -22.03 -23.98
C ALA A 171 15.26 -21.47 -23.36
N ILE A 172 15.37 -20.47 -22.46
CA ILE A 172 14.39 -19.36 -22.43
C ILE A 172 15.12 -18.02 -22.23
N ARG A 173 15.62 -17.46 -23.33
CA ARG A 173 15.79 -16.01 -23.46
C ARG A 173 14.49 -15.49 -24.07
N LYS A 174 13.59 -14.91 -23.27
CA LYS A 174 12.47 -14.08 -23.76
C LYS A 174 11.78 -13.31 -22.61
N ARG A 175 11.86 -11.98 -22.75
CA ARG A 175 10.99 -10.86 -22.31
C ARG A 175 10.23 -10.97 -20.98
N PRO A 176 10.27 -9.94 -20.11
CA PRO A 176 9.38 -9.88 -18.96
C PRO A 176 7.94 -9.87 -19.46
N MET A 177 7.23 -10.97 -19.21
CA MET A 177 5.80 -11.05 -19.47
C MET A 177 5.13 -10.21 -18.38
N ASN A 178 4.62 -9.05 -18.79
CA ASN A 178 3.92 -8.11 -17.93
C ASN A 178 2.53 -8.67 -17.60
N THR A 179 2.50 -9.80 -16.89
CA THR A 179 1.26 -10.37 -16.36
C THR A 179 0.91 -9.49 -15.18
N ARG A 180 0.08 -8.46 -15.41
CA ARG A 180 -0.59 -7.71 -14.34
C ARG A 180 -1.41 -8.70 -13.52
N HIS A 181 -0.78 -9.31 -12.52
CA HIS A 181 -1.49 -10.03 -11.48
C HIS A 181 -2.23 -8.98 -10.68
N LYS A 182 -3.46 -8.67 -11.08
CA LYS A 182 -4.39 -7.96 -10.22
C LYS A 182 -4.51 -8.81 -8.96
N ILE A 183 -4.03 -8.31 -7.84
CA ILE A 183 -4.32 -8.88 -6.53
C ILE A 183 -5.84 -8.99 -6.46
N SER A 184 -6.35 -10.21 -6.34
CA SER A 184 -7.73 -10.42 -5.91
C SER A 184 -7.76 -9.93 -4.47
N ARG A 185 -8.26 -8.70 -4.29
CA ARG A 185 -8.52 -8.07 -3.00
C ARG A 185 -9.71 -8.80 -2.34
N ASN A 186 -9.59 -10.11 -2.13
CA ASN A 186 -10.58 -10.96 -1.47
C ASN A 186 -10.62 -10.74 0.05
N THR A 187 -10.24 -9.56 0.52
CA THR A 187 -10.57 -9.08 1.85
C THR A 187 -11.81 -8.21 1.72
N CYS A 188 -12.97 -8.84 1.49
CA CYS A 188 -14.26 -8.20 1.71
C CYS A 188 -14.31 -7.79 3.20
N HIS A 189 -13.89 -6.56 3.49
CA HIS A 189 -14.32 -5.91 4.71
C HIS A 189 -15.85 -5.75 4.61
N PRO A 190 -16.61 -5.83 5.72
CA PRO A 190 -18.08 -5.77 5.71
C PRO A 190 -18.67 -4.54 5.00
N TRP A 191 -17.86 -3.51 4.76
CA TRP A 191 -18.22 -2.24 4.15
C TRP A 191 -17.68 -2.04 2.71
N SER A 192 -16.97 -3.01 2.13
CA SER A 192 -16.50 -2.95 0.74
C SER A 192 -17.31 -3.90 -0.13
N ILE A 193 -18.11 -3.35 -1.04
CA ILE A 193 -18.88 -4.13 -2.02
C ILE A 193 -17.94 -4.42 -3.19
N ASP A 194 -17.56 -5.69 -3.35
CA ASP A 194 -16.85 -6.11 -4.55
C ASP A 194 -17.82 -6.17 -5.74
N ALA A 195 -17.47 -5.53 -6.86
CA ALA A 195 -18.30 -5.53 -8.07
C ALA A 195 -18.51 -6.94 -8.64
N THR A 196 -17.60 -7.87 -8.31
CA THR A 196 -17.68 -9.29 -8.69
C THR A 196 -18.75 -10.08 -7.90
N GLU A 197 -19.19 -9.62 -6.72
CA GLU A 197 -20.30 -10.26 -5.99
C GLU A 197 -21.68 -9.88 -6.54
N ALA A 198 -21.82 -8.69 -7.11
CA ALA A 198 -23.08 -8.20 -7.69
C ALA A 198 -23.54 -9.01 -8.94
N PHE A 199 -22.67 -9.82 -9.53
CA PHE A 199 -22.91 -10.61 -10.73
C PHE A 199 -22.94 -12.14 -10.50
N ARG A 200 -23.18 -12.62 -9.28
CA ARG A 200 -23.64 -14.01 -9.13
C ARG A 200 -25.16 -14.06 -9.35
N PRO A 201 -25.67 -14.54 -10.50
CA PRO A 201 -27.07 -14.91 -10.56
C PRO A 201 -27.29 -15.95 -9.47
N ALA A 202 -28.31 -15.74 -8.64
CA ALA A 202 -28.73 -16.70 -7.63
C ALA A 202 -28.92 -18.05 -8.34
N GLN A 203 -27.96 -18.97 -8.17
CA GLN A 203 -28.18 -20.35 -8.57
C GLN A 203 -29.24 -20.88 -7.62
N SER A 204 -30.48 -20.88 -8.10
CA SER A 204 -31.53 -21.73 -7.55
C SER A 204 -31.00 -23.15 -7.60
N ARG A 205 -30.59 -23.69 -6.45
CA ARG A 205 -30.40 -25.13 -6.32
C ARG A 205 -31.79 -25.74 -6.25
N SER A 206 -32.34 -26.06 -7.42
CA SER A 206 -33.50 -26.94 -7.52
C SER A 206 -33.13 -28.31 -6.97
N PHE A 207 -33.82 -28.68 -5.90
CA PHE A 207 -34.04 -30.06 -5.52
C PHE A 207 -34.74 -30.77 -6.68
N LEU A 208 -34.17 -31.88 -7.19
CA LEU A 208 -34.86 -33.16 -7.38
C LEU A 208 -33.97 -34.20 -8.12
N GLN A 209 -33.77 -35.32 -7.42
CA GLN A 209 -34.03 -36.68 -7.89
C GLN A 209 -32.95 -37.48 -8.64
N SER A 210 -32.31 -38.37 -7.86
CA SER A 210 -31.96 -39.76 -8.22
C SER A 210 -31.60 -40.48 -6.90
N SER A 211 -32.55 -41.08 -6.18
CA SER A 211 -32.83 -42.54 -6.17
C SER A 211 -31.58 -43.41 -5.89
N ALA A 212 -31.51 -44.35 -4.95
CA ALA A 212 -32.46 -44.93 -4.01
C ALA A 212 -31.70 -45.83 -2.99
N ASN A 213 -32.41 -46.19 -1.91
CA ASN A 213 -32.21 -47.33 -1.00
C ASN A 213 -31.15 -47.26 0.11
N ARG A 214 -31.60 -46.92 1.33
CA ARG A 214 -31.81 -47.91 2.41
C ARG A 214 -32.69 -47.37 3.53
N HIS A 215 -33.74 -48.12 3.85
CA HIS A 215 -34.54 -48.07 5.07
C HIS A 215 -33.62 -48.19 6.32
N GLU A 216 -33.91 -47.62 7.49
CA GLU A 216 -35.08 -47.86 8.34
C GLU A 216 -35.29 -46.79 9.44
N ASN A 217 -36.57 -46.60 9.74
CA ASN A 217 -37.23 -46.34 11.03
C ASN A 217 -37.28 -44.93 11.66
N ALA A 218 -38.55 -44.54 11.84
CA ALA A 218 -39.09 -43.27 12.27
C ALA A 218 -39.19 -43.12 13.79
N SER A 219 -39.21 -41.87 14.26
CA SER A 219 -40.33 -41.34 15.06
C SER A 219 -40.24 -39.81 15.21
N LEU A 220 -41.36 -39.14 14.94
CA LEU A 220 -41.63 -37.71 15.13
C LEU A 220 -41.55 -37.30 16.61
N GLN A 221 -41.04 -36.09 16.89
CA GLN A 221 -41.68 -35.11 17.79
C GLN A 221 -41.11 -33.70 17.55
N SER A 222 -42.01 -32.72 17.62
CA SER A 222 -41.88 -31.28 17.33
C SER A 222 -41.02 -30.50 18.34
N PRO A 223 -40.50 -29.30 17.97
CA PRO A 223 -39.66 -28.50 18.85
C PRO A 223 -40.49 -27.55 19.75
N ASP A 224 -40.23 -27.57 21.05
CA ASP A 224 -40.59 -26.48 21.96
C ASP A 224 -39.42 -25.48 22.10
N PRO A 225 -39.71 -24.17 22.22
CA PRO A 225 -38.70 -23.13 22.25
C PRO A 225 -38.26 -22.76 23.68
N CYS A 226 -37.05 -22.21 23.77
CA CYS A 226 -36.43 -21.55 24.93
C CYS A 226 -35.75 -22.44 25.98
N SER A 227 -34.43 -22.56 25.86
CA SER A 227 -33.48 -22.52 26.99
C SER A 227 -32.08 -22.08 26.50
N PRO A 228 -31.29 -21.38 27.33
CA PRO A 228 -30.15 -20.58 26.90
C PRO A 228 -28.93 -21.46 26.56
N LEU A 229 -28.31 -21.20 25.41
CA LEU A 229 -27.05 -21.81 25.00
C LEU A 229 -25.93 -21.36 25.95
N THR A 230 -25.44 -22.29 26.76
CA THR A 230 -24.14 -22.20 27.44
C THR A 230 -23.01 -22.16 26.41
N PRO A 231 -22.00 -21.28 26.58
CA PRO A 231 -20.85 -21.26 25.70
C PRO A 231 -19.70 -22.11 26.29
N PHE A 232 -18.87 -22.64 25.40
CA PHE A 232 -17.55 -23.25 25.67
C PHE A 232 -17.51 -24.61 26.37
N THR A 233 -17.18 -25.64 25.59
CA THR A 233 -16.32 -26.74 26.06
C THR A 233 -15.16 -26.85 25.08
N ALA A 234 -14.00 -26.35 25.47
CA ALA A 234 -12.75 -26.62 24.76
C ALA A 234 -12.39 -28.12 24.97
N PRO A 235 -11.92 -28.85 23.95
CA PRO A 235 -11.36 -30.17 24.19
C PRO A 235 -10.07 -30.04 25.01
N LEU A 236 -10.01 -30.77 26.11
CA LEU A 236 -8.83 -30.93 26.96
C LEU A 236 -7.65 -31.47 26.13
N ALA A 237 -6.46 -30.89 26.38
CA ALA A 237 -5.20 -31.40 25.85
C ALA A 237 -4.95 -32.82 26.39
N THR A 238 -4.74 -33.79 25.50
CA THR A 238 -4.18 -35.09 25.86
C THR A 238 -2.66 -34.95 26.03
N GLU A 239 -2.09 -35.67 27.00
CA GLU A 239 -0.71 -35.52 27.47
C GLU A 239 0.40 -35.91 26.47
N ASP A 240 0.04 -36.44 25.31
CA ASP A 240 0.98 -36.72 24.23
C ASP A 240 0.87 -35.64 23.13
N GLY A 241 1.93 -34.86 22.96
CA GLY A 241 2.03 -33.68 22.09
C GLY A 241 1.94 -33.93 20.58
N GLY A 242 0.87 -34.55 20.11
CA GLY A 242 0.52 -34.69 18.70
C GLY A 242 -0.96 -34.43 18.46
N PHE A 243 -1.30 -33.28 17.88
CA PHE A 243 -2.66 -33.01 17.41
C PHE A 243 -2.83 -33.54 15.97
N VAL A 244 -3.56 -34.64 15.82
CA VAL A 244 -3.94 -35.18 14.50
C VAL A 244 -5.28 -34.57 14.09
N TYR A 245 -5.29 -33.78 13.01
CA TYR A 245 -6.52 -33.28 12.38
C TYR A 245 -6.85 -34.11 11.12
N PRO A 246 -8.04 -34.73 11.01
CA PRO A 246 -8.46 -35.40 9.79
C PRO A 246 -9.37 -34.48 8.95
N ASP A 247 -8.81 -33.84 7.92
CA ASP A 247 -9.54 -33.40 6.71
C ASP A 247 -8.54 -33.00 5.61
N ALA A 248 -8.51 -33.73 4.48
CA ALA A 248 -7.47 -33.59 3.46
C ALA A 248 -7.41 -32.19 2.78
N PHE A 249 -8.51 -31.44 2.77
CA PHE A 249 -8.54 -30.05 2.29
C PHE A 249 -7.93 -29.06 3.28
N GLN A 250 -7.98 -29.36 4.58
CA GLN A 250 -7.39 -28.56 5.65
C GLN A 250 -5.85 -28.55 5.56
N ALA A 251 -5.25 -29.69 5.19
CA ALA A 251 -3.80 -29.82 5.06
C ALA A 251 -3.21 -28.99 3.90
N VAL A 252 -3.94 -28.83 2.79
CA VAL A 252 -3.45 -28.10 1.61
C VAL A 252 -3.43 -26.59 1.83
N ASP A 253 -4.51 -26.04 2.41
CA ASP A 253 -4.57 -24.60 2.72
C ASP A 253 -3.59 -24.21 3.84
N ASP A 254 -3.38 -25.09 4.80
CA ASP A 254 -2.42 -24.91 5.89
C ASP A 254 -0.96 -24.97 5.40
N ALA A 255 -0.64 -25.90 4.49
CA ALA A 255 0.67 -25.98 3.87
C ALA A 255 1.00 -24.72 3.04
N LYS A 256 0.02 -24.20 2.29
CA LYS A 256 0.19 -22.97 1.51
C LYS A 256 0.38 -21.74 2.40
N LEU A 257 -0.38 -21.64 3.49
CA LEU A 257 -0.22 -20.56 4.47
C LEU A 257 1.20 -20.57 5.06
N ARG A 258 1.66 -21.76 5.47
CA ARG A 258 2.99 -21.96 6.01
C ARG A 258 4.07 -21.55 5.01
N GLU A 259 3.96 -21.99 3.76
CA GLU A 259 4.90 -21.65 2.70
C GLU A 259 4.95 -20.13 2.44
N ASP A 260 3.79 -19.50 2.38
CA ASP A 260 3.65 -18.06 2.20
C ASP A 260 4.33 -17.25 3.32
N LEU A 261 4.23 -17.71 4.57
CA LEU A 261 4.90 -17.07 5.71
C LEU A 261 6.41 -17.34 5.70
N LEU A 262 6.83 -18.56 5.34
CA LEU A 262 8.24 -18.91 5.21
C LEU A 262 8.93 -18.12 4.09
N ALA A 263 8.20 -17.72 3.04
CA ALA A 263 8.72 -16.89 1.97
C ALA A 263 9.26 -15.54 2.49
N PHE A 264 8.72 -14.99 3.57
CA PHE A 264 9.22 -13.73 4.15
C PHE A 264 10.66 -13.84 4.66
N ASN A 265 11.03 -15.02 5.16
CA ASN A 265 12.39 -15.27 5.63
C ASN A 265 13.40 -15.43 4.48
N ARG A 266 12.94 -15.61 3.23
CA ARG A 266 13.82 -15.79 2.07
C ARG A 266 14.38 -14.46 1.56
N ASP A 267 13.69 -13.36 1.84
CA ASP A 267 14.03 -12.01 1.42
C ASP A 267 15.44 -11.56 1.87
N LYS A 268 16.16 -10.90 0.97
CA LYS A 268 17.56 -10.49 1.18
C LYS A 268 17.72 -9.47 2.30
N GLN A 269 16.83 -8.48 2.38
CA GLN A 269 16.94 -7.41 3.38
C GLN A 269 16.51 -7.90 4.75
N VAL A 270 15.48 -8.75 4.81
CA VAL A 270 15.09 -9.47 6.03
C VAL A 270 16.27 -10.30 6.58
N LYS A 271 16.97 -11.05 5.72
CA LYS A 271 18.15 -11.85 6.13
C LYS A 271 19.30 -10.99 6.65
N ARG A 272 19.51 -9.79 6.08
CA ARG A 272 20.58 -8.88 6.52
C ARG A 272 20.32 -8.23 7.87
N THR A 273 19.06 -7.96 8.17
CA THR A 273 18.65 -7.23 9.38
C THR A 273 18.36 -8.21 10.52
N PHE A 274 17.19 -8.83 10.49
CA PHE A 274 16.72 -9.73 11.55
C PHE A 274 17.17 -11.19 11.35
N GLY A 275 17.66 -11.55 10.17
CA GLY A 275 17.97 -12.93 9.79
C GLY A 275 16.71 -13.73 9.47
N ILE A 276 15.81 -13.84 10.46
CA ILE A 276 14.51 -14.52 10.39
C ILE A 276 13.47 -13.52 10.91
N ILE A 277 12.49 -13.15 10.07
CA ILE A 277 11.41 -12.26 10.47
C ILE A 277 10.27 -12.99 11.18
N ILE A 278 10.00 -14.25 10.83
CA ILE A 278 8.96 -15.07 11.46
C ILE A 278 9.50 -16.45 11.83
N THR A 279 9.29 -16.87 13.08
CA THR A 279 9.80 -18.15 13.59
C THR A 279 8.81 -19.28 13.34
N GLU A 280 9.30 -20.52 13.42
CA GLU A 280 8.48 -21.72 13.24
C GLU A 280 7.32 -21.80 14.25
N ALA A 281 7.58 -21.48 15.51
CA ALA A 281 6.56 -21.45 16.56
C ALA A 281 5.48 -20.37 16.33
N GLU A 282 5.86 -19.25 15.71
CA GLU A 282 4.92 -18.19 15.34
C GLU A 282 4.08 -18.55 14.13
N ILE A 283 4.68 -19.25 13.15
CA ILE A 283 3.93 -19.83 12.03
C ILE A 283 2.89 -20.80 12.58
N GLU A 284 3.28 -21.71 13.47
CA GLU A 284 2.34 -22.63 14.10
C GLU A 284 1.20 -21.90 14.84
N ALA A 285 1.50 -20.77 15.50
CA ALA A 285 0.47 -19.93 16.11
C ALA A 285 -0.54 -19.38 15.08
N PHE A 286 -0.06 -18.91 13.91
CA PHE A 286 -0.94 -18.52 12.81
C PHE A 286 -1.76 -19.70 12.26
N GLN A 287 -1.17 -20.89 12.15
CA GLN A 287 -1.87 -22.10 11.72
C GLN A 287 -3.00 -22.46 12.70
N ARG A 288 -2.74 -22.39 14.02
CA ARG A 288 -3.77 -22.60 15.05
C ARG A 288 -4.93 -21.60 14.91
N THR A 289 -4.61 -20.33 14.67
CA THR A 289 -5.63 -19.29 14.41
C THR A 289 -6.40 -19.57 13.12
N ALA A 290 -5.72 -20.03 12.07
CA ALA A 290 -6.32 -20.40 10.79
C ALA A 290 -7.36 -21.52 10.95
N VAL A 291 -7.00 -22.57 11.70
CA VAL A 291 -7.89 -23.71 11.99
C VAL A 291 -9.16 -23.25 12.71
N GLU A 292 -9.03 -22.41 13.72
CA GLU A 292 -10.18 -21.91 14.47
C GLU A 292 -11.05 -20.98 13.61
N CYS A 293 -10.44 -20.12 12.81
CA CYS A 293 -11.16 -19.26 11.87
C CYS A 293 -11.96 -20.09 10.87
N TYR A 294 -11.32 -21.10 10.26
CA TYR A 294 -11.96 -22.01 9.32
C TYR A 294 -13.11 -22.80 9.96
N ARG A 295 -12.95 -23.27 11.21
CA ARG A 295 -14.03 -23.93 11.95
C ARG A 295 -15.27 -23.04 12.05
N ARG A 296 -15.08 -21.74 12.29
CA ARG A 296 -16.15 -20.76 12.44
C ARG A 296 -16.77 -20.30 11.12
N THR A 297 -15.96 -19.98 10.12
CA THR A 297 -16.42 -19.29 8.90
C THR A 297 -16.42 -20.17 7.65
N LYS A 298 -15.72 -21.31 7.68
CA LYS A 298 -15.48 -22.19 6.51
C LYS A 298 -14.87 -21.47 5.30
N THR A 299 -14.18 -20.35 5.54
CA THR A 299 -13.49 -19.56 4.51
C THR A 299 -11.99 -19.66 4.65
N LYS A 300 -11.26 -19.41 3.55
CA LYS A 300 -9.81 -19.34 3.57
C LYS A 300 -9.33 -18.28 4.57
N TYR A 301 -8.37 -18.66 5.40
CA TYR A 301 -7.76 -17.76 6.37
C TYR A 301 -6.74 -16.83 5.69
N THR A 302 -6.80 -15.55 6.04
CA THR A 302 -5.81 -14.53 5.67
C THR A 302 -5.12 -14.07 6.95
N PRO A 303 -3.78 -14.16 7.06
CA PRO A 303 -3.07 -13.76 8.27
C PRO A 303 -3.39 -12.33 8.68
N GLU A 304 -3.89 -12.15 9.91
CA GLU A 304 -4.20 -10.82 10.39
C GLU A 304 -2.94 -10.08 10.87
N TYR A 305 -2.70 -8.92 10.29
CA TYR A 305 -1.54 -8.08 10.63
C TYR A 305 -1.53 -7.60 12.09
N TRP A 306 -2.67 -7.57 12.79
CA TRP A 306 -2.73 -7.10 14.18
C TRP A 306 -2.25 -8.16 15.19
N ILE A 307 -2.10 -9.42 14.78
CA ILE A 307 -1.66 -10.51 15.67
C ILE A 307 -0.23 -10.27 16.19
N PRO A 308 0.79 -9.98 15.35
CA PRO A 308 2.13 -9.71 15.87
C PRO A 308 2.21 -8.41 16.71
N ILE A 309 1.36 -7.40 16.44
CA ILE A 309 1.25 -6.22 17.31
C ILE A 309 0.83 -6.64 18.73
N GLN A 310 -0.14 -7.56 18.86
CA GLN A 310 -0.54 -8.10 20.16
C GLN A 310 0.59 -8.88 20.83
N TRP A 311 1.39 -9.63 20.06
CA TRP A 311 2.57 -10.31 20.60
C TRP A 311 3.62 -9.32 21.11
N ALA A 312 3.83 -8.19 20.42
CA ALA A 312 4.71 -7.12 20.85
C ALA A 312 4.23 -6.49 22.17
N GLN A 313 2.94 -6.16 22.29
CA GLN A 313 2.36 -5.63 23.53
C GLN A 313 2.51 -6.62 24.70
N ARG A 314 2.23 -7.90 24.48
CA ARG A 314 2.41 -8.95 25.50
C ARG A 314 3.87 -9.12 25.90
N LEU A 315 4.80 -8.99 24.95
CA LEU A 315 6.23 -9.06 25.22
C LEU A 315 6.70 -7.90 26.10
N VAL A 316 6.20 -6.68 25.87
CA VAL A 316 6.48 -5.51 26.73
C VAL A 316 5.97 -5.74 28.16
N LEU A 317 4.74 -6.25 28.31
CA LEU A 317 4.18 -6.59 29.63
C LEU A 317 5.00 -7.68 30.34
N LYS A 318 5.45 -8.70 29.61
CA LYS A 318 6.32 -9.74 30.15
C LYS A 318 7.70 -9.19 30.53
N ALA A 319 8.24 -8.25 29.75
CA ALA A 319 9.51 -7.58 30.05
C ALA A 319 9.42 -6.73 31.33
N LEU A 320 8.27 -6.08 31.56
CA LEU A 320 7.97 -5.38 32.82
C LEU A 320 7.91 -6.36 34.01
N GLN A 321 7.16 -7.46 33.89
CA GLN A 321 7.07 -8.47 34.96
C GLN A 321 8.42 -9.14 35.28
N SER A 322 9.27 -9.29 34.27
CA SER A 322 10.59 -9.91 34.43
C SER A 322 11.67 -8.93 34.90
N GLY A 323 11.33 -7.65 35.10
CA GLY A 323 12.26 -6.63 35.59
C GLY A 323 13.25 -6.09 34.54
N TYR A 324 13.01 -6.32 33.24
CA TYR A 324 13.80 -5.68 32.17
C TYR A 324 13.40 -4.22 31.94
N ILE A 325 12.19 -3.85 32.36
CA ILE A 325 11.70 -2.47 32.39
C ILE A 325 11.50 -2.11 33.86
N LEU A 326 12.15 -1.05 34.31
CA LEU A 326 12.17 -0.66 35.73
C LEU A 326 10.88 0.08 36.15
N ASP A 327 10.37 0.95 35.28
CA ASP A 327 9.22 1.81 35.55
C ASP A 327 8.00 1.36 34.72
N PRO A 328 6.86 1.04 35.35
CA PRO A 328 5.59 0.80 34.66
C PRO A 328 5.18 1.94 33.72
N LYS A 329 5.55 3.19 34.01
CA LYS A 329 5.25 4.33 33.15
C LYS A 329 5.99 4.23 31.81
N THR A 330 7.24 3.79 31.81
CA THR A 330 8.02 3.53 30.59
C THR A 330 7.38 2.43 29.76
N ALA A 331 6.89 1.36 30.41
CA ALA A 331 6.15 0.31 29.71
C ALA A 331 4.85 0.84 29.08
N TYR A 332 4.12 1.73 29.76
CA TYR A 332 2.96 2.41 29.19
C TYR A 332 3.32 3.21 27.93
N TYR A 333 4.37 4.03 27.97
CA TYR A 333 4.81 4.80 26.80
C TYR A 333 5.17 3.90 25.61
N ILE A 334 5.87 2.78 25.82
CA ILE A 334 6.16 1.83 24.74
C ILE A 334 4.88 1.24 24.16
N ILE A 335 3.92 0.84 25.01
CA ILE A 335 2.64 0.28 24.57
C ILE A 335 1.81 1.31 23.80
N ASP A 336 1.82 2.57 24.25
CA ASP A 336 1.15 3.70 23.61
C ASP A 336 1.74 3.95 22.20
N GLN A 337 3.06 3.97 22.07
CA GLN A 337 3.75 4.09 20.78
C GLN A 337 3.46 2.91 19.83
N ILE A 338 3.40 1.68 20.36
CA ILE A 338 2.94 0.51 19.58
C ILE A 338 1.46 0.68 19.16
N GLY A 339 0.65 1.30 20.02
CA GLY A 339 -0.73 1.67 19.75
C GLY A 339 -0.88 2.68 18.61
N ASP A 340 0.02 3.66 18.54
CA ASP A 340 0.07 4.66 17.47
C ASP A 340 0.41 4.01 16.12
N VAL A 341 1.41 3.10 16.09
CA VAL A 341 1.72 2.32 14.88
C VAL A 341 0.50 1.51 14.42
N ARG A 342 -0.21 0.86 15.35
CA ARG A 342 -1.46 0.14 15.04
C ARG A 342 -2.52 1.05 14.45
N LYS A 343 -2.67 2.26 15.00
CA LYS A 343 -3.64 3.26 14.51
C LYS A 343 -3.30 3.72 13.09
N GLN A 344 -2.04 4.06 12.83
CA GLN A 344 -1.56 4.43 11.48
C GLN A 344 -1.82 3.31 10.47
N MET A 345 -1.50 2.06 10.83
CA MET A 345 -1.79 0.89 10.00
C MET A 345 -3.29 0.70 9.73
N GLN A 346 -4.13 0.86 10.76
CA GLN A 346 -5.58 0.75 10.64
C GLN A 346 -6.15 1.85 9.73
N ASP A 347 -5.73 3.10 9.93
CA ASP A 347 -6.15 4.24 9.10
C ASP A 347 -5.74 4.00 7.64
N LEU A 348 -4.51 3.53 7.41
CA LEU A 348 -4.03 3.18 6.09
C LEU A 348 -4.87 2.07 5.43
N GLN A 349 -5.22 1.02 6.17
CA GLN A 349 -6.08 -0.06 5.67
C GLN A 349 -7.50 0.45 5.33
N ILE A 350 -8.09 1.27 6.20
CA ILE A 350 -9.43 1.85 5.97
C ILE A 350 -9.42 2.71 4.73
N PHE A 351 -8.43 3.61 4.60
CA PHE A 351 -8.28 4.43 3.41
C PHE A 351 -8.09 3.55 2.19
N SER A 352 -7.18 2.59 2.18
CA SER A 352 -7.00 1.69 1.03
C SER A 352 -8.25 0.88 0.67
N SER A 353 -9.07 0.49 1.65
CA SER A 353 -10.25 -0.36 1.43
C SER A 353 -11.44 0.41 0.89
N ILE A 354 -11.62 1.66 1.35
CA ILE A 354 -12.73 2.51 0.95
C ILE A 354 -12.25 3.45 -0.14
N MET A 355 -12.53 3.09 -1.40
CA MET A 355 -12.24 3.93 -2.55
C MET A 355 -13.28 5.05 -2.70
N ILE A 356 -12.93 6.08 -3.49
CA ILE A 356 -13.89 7.11 -3.89
C ILE A 356 -15.08 6.43 -4.57
N PRO A 357 -16.33 6.81 -4.25
CA PRO A 357 -17.51 6.20 -4.85
C PRO A 357 -17.41 6.15 -6.37
N LEU A 358 -17.66 4.96 -6.94
CA LEU A 358 -17.56 4.73 -8.38
C LEU A 358 -18.38 5.74 -9.17
N VAL A 359 -19.61 6.03 -8.72
CA VAL A 359 -20.50 7.02 -9.35
C VAL A 359 -19.85 8.40 -9.49
N TYR A 360 -19.07 8.83 -8.50
CA TYR A 360 -18.42 10.13 -8.55
C TYR A 360 -17.33 10.15 -9.62
N THR A 361 -16.51 9.09 -9.68
CA THR A 361 -15.52 8.94 -10.76
C THR A 361 -16.16 8.87 -12.15
N GLN A 362 -17.30 8.18 -12.27
CA GLN A 362 -18.04 8.04 -13.53
C GLN A 362 -18.60 9.37 -14.01
N VAL A 363 -19.20 10.18 -13.13
CA VAL A 363 -19.74 11.50 -13.50
C VAL A 363 -18.66 12.40 -14.08
N VAL A 364 -17.48 12.43 -13.44
CA VAL A 364 -16.35 13.26 -13.90
C VAL A 364 -15.82 12.77 -15.24
N ILE A 365 -15.64 11.46 -15.40
CA ILE A 365 -15.21 10.87 -16.68
C ILE A 365 -16.23 11.20 -17.77
N ILE A 366 -17.53 10.96 -17.55
CA ILE A 366 -18.57 11.23 -18.54
C ILE A 366 -18.55 12.71 -18.95
N ALA A 367 -18.45 13.63 -17.99
CA ALA A 367 -18.41 15.07 -18.26
C ALA A 367 -17.18 15.50 -19.09
N VAL A 368 -15.99 14.96 -18.78
CA VAL A 368 -14.77 15.29 -19.53
C VAL A 368 -14.80 14.70 -20.94
N TYR A 369 -15.23 13.45 -21.09
CA TYR A 369 -15.30 12.80 -22.39
C TYR A 369 -16.42 13.37 -23.28
N SER A 370 -17.59 13.74 -22.73
CA SER A 370 -18.67 14.38 -23.49
C SER A 370 -18.26 15.76 -24.00
N TYR A 371 -17.50 16.51 -23.19
CA TYR A 371 -16.90 17.77 -23.63
C TYR A 371 -15.91 17.58 -24.76
N PHE A 372 -15.01 16.60 -24.66
CA PHE A 372 -14.08 16.34 -25.75
C PHE A 372 -14.77 15.84 -27.01
N MET A 373 -15.87 15.09 -26.86
CA MET A 373 -16.71 14.68 -27.98
C MET A 373 -17.29 15.91 -28.70
N CYS A 374 -17.90 16.85 -27.97
CA CYS A 374 -18.37 18.12 -28.55
C CYS A 374 -17.23 18.97 -29.11
N GLN A 375 -16.09 19.02 -28.42
CA GLN A 375 -14.91 19.80 -28.82
C GLN A 375 -14.32 19.32 -30.15
N ILE A 376 -14.33 18.01 -30.43
CA ILE A 376 -13.85 17.45 -31.70
C ILE A 376 -14.65 18.01 -32.88
N PHE A 377 -15.97 18.19 -32.71
CA PHE A 377 -16.82 18.84 -33.71
C PHE A 377 -16.62 20.36 -33.72
N ALA A 378 -16.68 21.01 -32.56
CA ALA A 378 -16.57 22.47 -32.43
C ALA A 378 -15.25 23.06 -33.00
N CYS A 379 -14.16 22.29 -33.00
CA CYS A 379 -12.86 22.72 -33.53
C CYS A 379 -12.65 22.42 -35.03
N GLN A 380 -13.66 21.89 -35.72
CA GLN A 380 -13.56 21.68 -37.17
C GLN A 380 -13.55 23.03 -37.89
N PHE A 381 -12.63 23.17 -38.85
CA PHE A 381 -12.60 24.34 -39.73
C PHE A 381 -13.63 24.15 -40.84
N VAL A 382 -14.74 24.84 -40.69
CA VAL A 382 -15.93 24.78 -41.56
C VAL A 382 -16.01 26.04 -42.41
N LYS A 383 -16.49 25.93 -43.66
CA LYS A 383 -16.54 27.04 -44.63
C LYS A 383 -17.42 28.20 -44.18
N GLN A 384 -18.62 27.94 -43.66
CA GLN A 384 -19.54 28.98 -43.18
C GLN A 384 -18.88 29.92 -42.16
N ARG A 385 -18.06 29.38 -41.25
CA ARG A 385 -17.31 30.16 -40.26
C ARG A 385 -16.23 31.06 -40.87
N GLN A 386 -15.63 30.65 -41.99
CA GLN A 386 -14.64 31.45 -42.71
C GLN A 386 -15.28 32.65 -43.42
N ASP A 387 -16.50 32.48 -43.94
CA ASP A 387 -17.25 33.54 -44.62
C ASP A 387 -17.76 34.60 -43.62
N GLU A 388 -18.19 34.18 -42.42
CA GLU A 388 -18.67 35.09 -41.37
C GLU A 388 -17.54 35.85 -40.64
N ALA A 389 -16.39 35.22 -40.40
CA ALA A 389 -15.30 35.83 -39.62
C ALA A 389 -14.32 36.66 -40.47
N GLY A 390 -14.45 36.65 -41.81
CA GLY A 390 -13.53 37.35 -42.73
C GLY A 390 -12.07 36.89 -42.64
N HIS A 391 -11.78 35.81 -41.90
CA HIS A 391 -10.43 35.33 -41.59
C HIS A 391 -10.13 34.04 -42.36
N ARG A 392 -9.32 34.16 -43.42
CA ARG A 392 -8.93 33.07 -44.34
C ARG A 392 -7.91 32.07 -43.76
N ILE A 393 -7.66 32.08 -42.45
CA ILE A 393 -6.60 31.27 -41.85
C ILE A 393 -7.19 29.92 -41.39
N ASP A 394 -7.17 28.95 -42.30
CA ASP A 394 -7.42 27.54 -41.98
C ASP A 394 -6.15 26.93 -41.39
N LEU A 395 -6.04 26.96 -40.05
CA LEU A 395 -4.98 26.27 -39.34
C LEU A 395 -5.30 24.76 -39.41
N TYR A 396 -4.82 24.07 -40.44
CA TYR A 396 -5.02 22.61 -40.63
C TYR A 396 -4.75 21.76 -39.36
N VAL A 397 -3.94 22.28 -38.42
CA VAL A 397 -3.69 21.69 -37.11
C VAL A 397 -4.41 22.51 -36.02
N PRO A 398 -5.30 21.89 -35.21
CA PRO A 398 -6.02 22.58 -34.13
C PRO A 398 -5.15 22.74 -32.88
N ILE A 399 -4.12 23.59 -32.95
CA ILE A 399 -3.10 23.75 -31.88
C ILE A 399 -3.73 24.09 -30.52
N PHE A 400 -4.66 25.04 -30.47
CA PHE A 400 -5.32 25.42 -29.21
C PHE A 400 -6.16 24.30 -28.62
N SER A 401 -6.80 23.48 -29.46
CA SER A 401 -7.56 22.33 -28.99
C SER A 401 -6.65 21.26 -28.41
N ILE A 402 -5.47 21.05 -29.01
CA ILE A 402 -4.45 20.14 -28.47
C ILE A 402 -3.98 20.61 -27.09
N PHE A 403 -3.73 21.91 -26.89
CA PHE A 403 -3.40 22.44 -25.57
C PHE A 403 -4.53 22.27 -24.56
N SER A 404 -5.77 22.63 -24.92
CA SER A 404 -6.93 22.40 -24.05
C SER A 404 -7.10 20.92 -23.70
N PHE A 405 -6.82 20.02 -24.64
CA PHE A 405 -6.82 18.58 -24.41
C PHE A 405 -5.75 18.17 -23.40
N LEU A 406 -4.50 18.60 -23.60
CA LEU A 406 -3.40 18.31 -22.67
C LEU A 406 -3.71 18.80 -21.26
N PHE A 407 -4.30 19.98 -21.09
CA PHE A 407 -4.64 20.51 -19.77
C PHE A 407 -5.78 19.74 -19.11
N LEU A 408 -6.95 19.61 -19.76
CA LEU A 408 -8.12 18.99 -19.12
C LEU A 408 -7.99 17.46 -19.01
N MET A 409 -7.53 16.79 -20.06
CA MET A 409 -7.32 15.34 -20.02
C MET A 409 -6.12 14.98 -19.15
N GLY A 410 -5.07 15.78 -19.21
CA GLY A 410 -3.92 15.63 -18.32
C GLY A 410 -4.30 15.77 -16.85
N TRP A 411 -5.10 16.78 -16.51
CA TRP A 411 -5.56 16.99 -15.14
C TRP A 411 -6.45 15.85 -14.63
N LEU A 412 -7.34 15.29 -15.47
CA LEU A 412 -8.08 14.06 -15.16
C LEU A 412 -7.14 12.87 -14.95
N LYS A 413 -6.15 12.68 -15.83
CA LYS A 413 -5.20 11.56 -15.75
C LYS A 413 -4.32 11.62 -14.50
N VAL A 414 -3.91 12.81 -14.06
CA VAL A 414 -3.20 13.01 -12.79
C VAL A 414 -4.04 12.51 -11.62
N ALA A 415 -5.32 12.86 -11.56
CA ALA A 415 -6.23 12.32 -10.54
C ALA A 415 -6.38 10.79 -10.64
N LEU A 416 -6.47 10.24 -11.84
CA LEU A 416 -6.64 8.79 -12.01
C LEU A 416 -5.38 7.99 -11.63
N CYS A 417 -4.17 8.49 -11.90
CA CYS A 417 -2.94 7.77 -11.55
C CYS A 417 -2.71 7.76 -10.03
N VAL A 418 -2.98 8.86 -9.32
CA VAL A 418 -2.79 8.93 -7.86
C VAL A 418 -3.94 8.31 -7.06
N MET A 419 -5.00 7.81 -7.73
CA MET A 419 -6.17 7.23 -7.08
C MET A 419 -5.84 5.97 -6.27
N ASN A 420 -4.89 5.16 -6.75
CA ASN A 420 -4.37 3.97 -6.06
C ASN A 420 -2.83 4.03 -6.00
N PRO A 421 -2.25 4.68 -4.97
CA PRO A 421 -0.81 4.94 -4.91
C PRO A 421 0.05 3.74 -4.49
N PHE A 422 -0.55 2.55 -4.37
CA PHE A 422 0.12 1.33 -3.91
C PHE A 422 0.38 0.31 -5.03
N GLY A 423 0.21 0.72 -6.28
CA GLY A 423 0.53 -0.09 -7.47
C GLY A 423 2.02 -0.17 -7.76
N ASP A 424 2.34 -0.30 -9.04
CA ASP A 424 3.70 -0.41 -9.59
C ASP A 424 3.95 0.66 -10.69
N ASP A 425 3.16 1.73 -10.70
CA ASP A 425 3.34 2.84 -11.63
C ASP A 425 4.48 3.77 -11.15
N ASP A 426 5.02 4.61 -12.06
CA ASP A 426 6.17 5.49 -11.77
C ASP A 426 5.90 6.51 -10.64
N GLU A 427 4.62 6.88 -10.42
CA GLU A 427 4.16 7.86 -9.43
C GLU A 427 3.75 7.23 -8.09
N ASP A 428 3.70 5.90 -8.01
CA ASP A 428 3.25 5.19 -6.82
C ASP A 428 4.28 5.27 -5.69
N PHE A 429 3.82 5.06 -4.47
CA PHE A 429 4.69 5.00 -3.32
C PHE A 429 5.65 3.81 -3.44
N GLN A 430 6.92 4.07 -3.12
CA GLN A 430 7.96 3.06 -3.13
C GLN A 430 7.90 2.18 -1.88
N THR A 431 6.84 1.40 -1.74
CA THR A 431 6.60 0.59 -0.54
C THR A 431 7.72 -0.39 -0.28
N SER A 432 8.34 -0.97 -1.32
CA SER A 432 9.52 -1.84 -1.14
C SER A 432 10.72 -1.11 -0.54
N SER A 433 10.99 0.13 -0.98
CA SER A 433 12.09 0.93 -0.42
C SER A 433 11.78 1.36 1.02
N ILE A 434 10.52 1.69 1.31
CA ILE A 434 10.06 2.04 2.66
C ILE A 434 10.21 0.83 3.60
N LEU A 435 9.91 -0.38 3.12
CA LEU A 435 10.15 -1.61 3.87
C LEU A 435 11.63 -1.76 4.21
N ASP A 436 12.51 -1.61 3.22
CA ASP A 436 13.95 -1.78 3.42
C ASP A 436 14.50 -0.78 4.44
N TYR A 437 14.04 0.47 4.36
CA TYR A 437 14.34 1.51 5.33
C TYR A 437 13.84 1.15 6.73
N ASN A 438 12.57 0.75 6.87
CA ASN A 438 11.97 0.40 8.15
C ASN A 438 12.69 -0.81 8.80
N LEU A 439 13.01 -1.85 8.03
CA LEU A 439 13.77 -3.01 8.51
C LEU A 439 15.16 -2.60 9.02
N GLU A 440 15.87 -1.79 8.25
CA GLU A 440 17.23 -1.34 8.60
C GLU A 440 17.23 -0.44 9.83
N VAL A 441 16.40 0.62 9.84
CA VAL A 441 16.43 1.61 10.91
C VAL A 441 15.94 1.03 12.22
N SER A 442 14.90 0.18 12.18
CA SER A 442 14.37 -0.46 13.37
C SER A 442 15.39 -1.42 13.99
N PHE A 443 16.08 -2.22 13.17
CA PHE A 443 17.14 -3.10 13.63
C PHE A 443 18.34 -2.31 14.18
N ARG A 444 18.83 -1.32 13.44
CA ARG A 444 20.01 -0.53 13.83
C ARG A 444 19.80 0.22 15.14
N SER A 445 18.61 0.79 15.32
CA SER A 445 18.26 1.56 16.53
C SER A 445 18.24 0.70 17.78
N VAL A 446 17.73 -0.54 17.69
CA VAL A 446 17.66 -1.44 18.85
C VAL A 446 18.92 -2.28 19.08
N TYR A 447 19.72 -2.49 18.03
CA TYR A 447 20.97 -3.25 18.09
C TYR A 447 22.15 -2.42 18.62
N MET A 448 22.12 -1.09 18.40
CA MET A 448 23.19 -0.11 18.63
C MET A 448 24.31 -0.64 19.56
N ASP A 449 25.46 -0.94 18.96
CA ASP A 449 26.61 -1.53 19.66
C ASP A 449 27.03 -0.58 20.79
N PRO A 450 27.28 -1.06 22.03
CA PRO A 450 27.81 -0.24 23.12
C PRO A 450 29.02 0.63 22.73
N ARG A 451 29.83 0.20 21.76
CA ARG A 451 30.95 0.99 21.20
C ARG A 451 30.53 2.24 20.42
N SER A 452 29.25 2.37 20.09
CA SER A 452 28.69 3.54 19.40
C SER A 452 28.50 4.72 20.35
N PHE A 453 28.54 4.47 21.66
CA PHE A 453 28.51 5.51 22.69
C PHE A 453 29.94 5.96 23.00
N PRO A 454 30.17 7.25 23.29
CA PRO A 454 31.44 7.72 23.84
C PRO A 454 31.84 6.91 25.08
N ASP A 455 33.15 6.70 25.31
CA ASP A 455 33.68 5.79 26.35
C ASP A 455 33.17 6.09 27.77
N ASN A 456 32.73 7.31 28.02
CA ASN A 456 32.23 7.81 29.29
C ASN A 456 30.68 7.79 29.39
N MET A 457 29.96 7.42 28.34
CA MET A 457 28.50 7.29 28.30
C MET A 457 28.10 5.80 28.36
N SER A 458 28.15 5.21 29.56
CA SER A 458 27.68 3.84 29.78
C SER A 458 26.14 3.78 29.83
N MET A 459 25.57 2.63 29.48
CA MET A 459 24.12 2.42 29.56
C MET A 459 23.66 2.56 31.02
N PRO A 460 22.55 3.27 31.31
CA PRO A 460 22.01 3.33 32.67
C PRO A 460 21.41 1.96 33.02
N LEU A 461 22.27 1.07 33.53
CA LEU A 461 21.87 -0.23 34.04
C LEU A 461 20.99 0.00 35.28
N GLY A 462 19.79 -0.59 35.29
CA GLY A 462 18.87 -0.47 36.40
C GLY A 462 19.52 -0.88 37.72
N LYS A 463 19.67 0.08 38.65
CA LYS A 463 20.15 -0.17 40.00
C LYS A 463 19.22 -1.20 40.67
N ASN A 464 19.80 -2.27 41.23
CA ASN A 464 19.20 -2.78 42.45
C ASN A 464 19.48 -1.75 43.53
N ALA A 465 18.47 -1.46 44.35
CA ALA A 465 18.74 -0.95 45.68
C ALA A 465 19.81 -1.85 46.33
N VAL A 466 20.81 -1.22 46.95
CA VAL A 466 22.01 -1.81 47.56
C VAL A 466 23.21 -1.94 46.60
N THR A 467 24.19 -1.05 46.85
CA THR A 467 25.54 -0.95 46.26
C THR A 467 25.63 -0.32 44.88
N GLU A 468 25.87 1.00 44.84
CA GLU A 468 27.07 1.63 44.23
C GLU A 468 26.85 3.15 44.02
N ASN A 469 27.96 3.89 44.18
CA ASN A 469 28.10 5.32 44.45
C ASN A 469 27.27 6.25 43.53
N PRO A 470 26.87 7.44 44.02
CA PRO A 470 26.18 8.47 43.23
C PRO A 470 27.05 9.20 42.18
N ASP A 471 28.27 8.74 41.87
CA ASP A 471 29.31 9.60 41.28
C ASP A 471 29.66 9.39 39.79
N ASP A 472 28.97 8.55 39.02
CA ASP A 472 29.36 8.33 37.60
C ASP A 472 28.80 9.39 36.62
N LEU A 473 27.63 9.96 36.93
CA LEU A 473 26.97 10.92 36.03
C LEU A 473 27.57 12.33 36.12
N GLN A 474 27.93 12.78 37.32
CA GLN A 474 28.44 14.14 37.51
C GLN A 474 29.85 14.28 36.90
N THR A 475 30.72 13.29 37.12
CA THR A 475 32.07 13.25 36.55
C THR A 475 32.05 13.17 35.02
N PHE A 476 31.08 12.46 34.45
CA PHE A 476 30.84 12.42 33.00
C PHE A 476 30.45 13.79 32.42
N LEU A 477 29.50 14.48 33.06
CA LEU A 477 29.05 15.80 32.63
C LEU A 477 30.18 16.83 32.69
N ASP A 478 30.98 16.81 33.77
CA ASP A 478 32.14 17.69 33.92
C ASP A 478 33.19 17.45 32.82
N GLN A 479 33.33 16.21 32.34
CA GLN A 479 34.26 15.85 31.27
C GLN A 479 33.78 16.34 29.89
N ILE A 480 32.47 16.26 29.61
CA ILE A 480 31.86 16.82 28.41
C ILE A 480 32.01 18.34 28.37
N ASP A 481 31.72 19.02 29.47
CA ASP A 481 31.85 20.48 29.56
C ASP A 481 33.31 20.91 29.34
N CYS A 482 34.28 20.13 29.84
CA CYS A 482 35.70 20.40 29.64
C CYS A 482 36.10 20.28 28.16
N ASP A 483 35.61 19.26 27.44
CA ASP A 483 35.95 19.04 26.04
C ASP A 483 35.22 20.01 25.09
N LEU A 484 33.99 20.40 25.40
CA LEU A 484 33.26 21.46 24.68
C LEU A 484 33.98 22.82 24.79
N ASN A 485 34.47 23.16 25.98
CA ASN A 485 35.20 24.42 26.20
C ASN A 485 36.53 24.45 25.42
N LYS A 486 37.30 23.35 25.40
CA LYS A 486 38.53 23.25 24.58
C LYS A 486 38.25 23.43 23.08
N GLN A 487 37.12 22.92 22.59
CA GLN A 487 36.74 23.03 21.18
C GLN A 487 36.26 24.45 20.82
N TYR A 488 35.68 25.16 21.79
CA TYR A 488 35.31 26.57 21.66
C TYR A 488 36.57 27.46 21.60
N ASP A 489 37.52 27.25 22.51
CA ASP A 489 38.79 27.98 22.56
C ASP A 489 39.62 27.82 21.29
N HIS A 490 39.67 26.59 20.74
CA HIS A 490 40.41 26.30 19.50
C HIS A 490 39.80 26.98 18.25
N ASN A 491 38.49 27.23 18.25
CA ASN A 491 37.80 27.95 17.17
C ASN A 491 37.94 29.48 17.30
N THR A 492 38.19 30.00 18.51
CA THR A 492 38.48 31.42 18.74
C THR A 492 39.94 31.79 18.48
N GLU A 493 40.90 30.88 18.61
CA GLU A 493 42.32 31.13 18.29
C GLU A 493 42.64 31.06 16.78
N ASN A 494 41.73 30.51 15.95
CA ASN A 494 41.89 30.39 14.49
C ASN A 494 41.09 31.44 13.68
N LYS A 495 40.61 32.50 14.33
CA LYS A 495 40.07 33.73 13.71
C LYS A 495 40.93 34.92 14.07
#